data_AF-A0A1J5Q4Q2-F1
#
_entry.id   AF-A0A1J5Q4Q2-F1
#
_cell.length_a   1.000
_cell.length_b   1.000
_cell.length_c   1.000
_cell.angle_alpha   90.00
_cell.angle_beta   90.00
_cell.angle_gamma   90.00
#
_symmetry.space_group_name_H-M   'P 1'
#
loop_
_entity.id
_entity.type
_entity.pdbx_description
1 polymer ?
#
loop_
_entity_poly.entity_id
_entity_poly.type
_entity_poly.pdbx_seq_one_letter_code
_entity_poly.pdbx_strand_id
1 'polypeptide(L)'
;MNSPIRNAPRTKAARRQRILELIAAGAIRSQVELTELLITEGFLVTQATVSRDLDDLGATKVRNGSGLLAYAISPNPTRVEDPISRVARMAQDLLITAEASGNLVVVRTPPGGAQLLASALDRAISAGVMTELLGTLAGDDTVLMITRATDGGAAAASQILQLAQGLLKSNLYDSGTKVNIQGNQSEGKRS
;
A
#
# COMPACT_ATOMS: atom_id res chain seq x y z
N MET A 1 35.67 -24.13 -2.82
CA MET A 1 34.88 -23.87 -1.61
C MET A 1 33.42 -23.78 -2.03
N ASN A 2 32.59 -24.72 -1.61
CA ASN A 2 31.21 -24.88 -2.05
C ASN A 2 30.29 -24.07 -1.12
N SER A 3 29.71 -22.97 -1.60
CA SER A 3 28.74 -22.19 -0.80
C SER A 3 27.44 -22.97 -0.60
N PRO A 4 26.80 -22.91 0.58
CA PRO A 4 25.57 -23.65 0.84
C PRO A 4 24.46 -23.11 -0.06
N ILE A 5 23.80 -24.00 -0.81
CA ILE A 5 22.58 -23.69 -1.55
C ILE A 5 21.56 -23.22 -0.51
N ARG A 6 21.25 -21.92 -0.49
CA ARG A 6 20.18 -21.39 0.37
C ARG A 6 18.86 -21.99 -0.12
N ASN A 7 18.21 -22.80 0.72
CA ASN A 7 16.86 -23.33 0.49
C ASN A 7 15.83 -22.18 0.60
N ALA A 8 15.77 -21.31 -0.41
CA ALA A 8 14.74 -20.29 -0.54
C ALA A 8 13.70 -20.72 -1.60
N PRO A 9 12.40 -20.43 -1.42
CA PRO A 9 11.38 -20.71 -2.42
C PRO A 9 11.72 -20.03 -3.76
N ARG A 10 11.54 -20.69 -4.91
CA ARG A 10 11.76 -20.09 -6.24
C ARG A 10 10.55 -19.29 -6.73
N THR A 11 9.88 -18.58 -5.83
CA THR A 11 8.63 -17.86 -6.12
C THR A 11 8.92 -16.40 -6.49
N LYS A 12 7.94 -15.73 -7.12
CA LYS A 12 8.00 -14.28 -7.40
C LYS A 12 8.25 -13.45 -6.13
N ALA A 13 7.62 -13.84 -5.02
CA ALA A 13 7.79 -13.14 -3.74
C ALA A 13 9.23 -13.26 -3.20
N ALA A 14 9.78 -14.48 -3.19
CA ALA A 14 11.16 -14.71 -2.76
C ALA A 14 12.17 -14.01 -3.66
N ARG A 15 11.94 -14.01 -4.98
CA ARG A 15 12.78 -13.26 -5.92
C ARG A 15 12.77 -11.77 -5.64
N ARG A 16 11.58 -11.17 -5.44
CA ARG A 16 11.45 -9.74 -5.13
C ARG A 16 12.13 -9.39 -3.82
N GLN A 17 11.93 -10.20 -2.79
CA GLN A 17 12.62 -10.02 -1.51
C GLN A 17 14.14 -10.04 -1.70
N ARG A 18 14.65 -10.96 -2.53
CA ARG A 18 16.09 -11.02 -2.81
C ARG A 18 16.60 -9.81 -3.60
N ILE A 19 15.83 -9.30 -4.56
CA ILE A 19 16.15 -8.06 -5.28
C ILE A 19 16.27 -6.88 -4.30
N LEU A 20 15.37 -6.77 -3.32
CA LEU A 20 15.44 -5.74 -2.28
C LEU A 20 16.75 -5.84 -1.49
N GLU A 21 17.14 -7.04 -1.05
CA GLU A 21 18.38 -7.26 -0.29
C GLU A 21 19.63 -6.90 -1.09
N LEU A 22 19.68 -7.28 -2.38
CA LEU A 22 20.80 -6.99 -3.28
C LEU A 22 20.95 -5.49 -3.54
N ILE A 23 19.83 -4.79 -3.72
CA ILE A 23 19.81 -3.33 -3.88
C ILE A 23 20.22 -2.63 -2.59
N ALA A 24 19.71 -3.06 -1.43
CA ALA A 24 20.06 -2.49 -0.14
C ALA A 24 21.55 -2.64 0.20
N ALA A 25 22.19 -3.73 -0.26
CA ALA A 25 23.63 -3.94 -0.15
C ALA A 25 24.45 -3.01 -1.07
N GLY A 26 23.82 -2.21 -1.93
CA GLY A 26 24.49 -1.27 -2.85
C GLY A 26 25.29 -1.94 -3.96
N ALA A 27 25.06 -3.23 -4.19
CA ALA A 27 25.88 -4.05 -5.09
C ALA A 27 25.48 -3.94 -6.57
N ILE A 28 24.28 -3.43 -6.88
CA ILE A 28 23.67 -3.58 -8.21
C ILE A 28 23.79 -2.31 -9.06
N ARG A 29 24.50 -2.39 -10.19
CA ARG A 29 24.77 -1.28 -11.11
C ARG A 29 23.99 -1.39 -12.41
N SER A 30 23.58 -2.61 -12.79
CA SER A 30 22.81 -2.85 -14.03
C SER A 30 21.77 -3.95 -13.87
N GLN A 31 20.77 -3.94 -14.75
CA GLN A 31 19.75 -5.01 -14.81
C GLN A 31 20.37 -6.33 -15.26
N VAL A 32 21.39 -6.28 -16.12
CA VAL A 32 22.11 -7.47 -16.60
C VAL A 32 22.82 -8.15 -15.43
N GLU A 33 23.57 -7.39 -14.63
CA GLU A 33 24.24 -7.87 -13.42
C GLU A 33 23.24 -8.47 -12.41
N LEU A 34 22.12 -7.79 -12.16
CA LEU A 34 21.07 -8.32 -11.29
C LEU A 34 20.48 -9.64 -11.83
N THR A 35 20.30 -9.73 -13.16
CA THR A 35 19.79 -10.93 -13.81
C THR A 35 20.76 -12.10 -13.63
N GLU A 36 22.06 -11.88 -13.86
CA GLU A 36 23.10 -12.89 -13.69
C GLU A 36 23.22 -13.36 -12.23
N LEU A 37 23.18 -12.43 -11.27
CA LEU A 37 23.18 -12.76 -9.84
C LEU A 37 21.96 -13.61 -9.46
N LEU A 38 20.76 -13.25 -9.92
CA LEU A 38 19.57 -14.05 -9.65
C LEU A 38 19.63 -15.44 -10.30
N ILE A 39 20.19 -15.56 -11.51
CA ILE A 39 20.37 -16.85 -12.18
C ILE A 39 21.37 -17.73 -11.41
N THR A 40 22.50 -17.16 -10.97
CA THR A 40 23.51 -17.89 -10.17
C THR A 40 22.96 -18.34 -8.81
N GLU A 41 22.01 -17.60 -8.23
CA GLU A 41 21.26 -18.01 -7.04
C GLU A 41 20.10 -18.98 -7.33
N GLY A 42 19.89 -19.37 -8.59
CA GLY A 42 18.92 -20.40 -9.00
C GLY A 42 17.51 -19.90 -9.34
N PHE A 43 17.32 -18.58 -9.54
CA PHE A 43 16.07 -18.03 -10.06
C PHE A 43 16.02 -18.16 -11.59
N LEU A 44 14.89 -18.64 -12.11
CA LEU A 44 14.60 -18.65 -13.54
C LEU A 44 14.03 -17.29 -13.95
N VAL A 45 14.87 -16.41 -14.47
CA VAL A 45 14.50 -15.03 -14.82
C VAL A 45 15.09 -14.61 -16.16
N THR A 46 14.40 -13.69 -16.82
CA THR A 46 14.94 -12.96 -17.99
C THR A 46 15.20 -11.51 -17.61
N GLN A 47 15.99 -10.81 -18.42
CA GLN A 47 16.20 -9.37 -18.23
C GLN A 47 14.87 -8.59 -18.22
N ALA A 48 13.90 -8.97 -19.06
CA ALA A 48 12.56 -8.37 -19.07
C ALA A 48 11.79 -8.61 -17.76
N THR A 49 11.94 -9.80 -17.17
CA THR A 49 11.33 -10.13 -15.86
C THR A 49 11.93 -9.27 -14.76
N VAL A 50 13.26 -9.13 -14.75
CA VAL A 50 13.99 -8.33 -13.77
C VAL A 50 13.68 -6.84 -13.93
N SER A 51 13.57 -6.34 -15.17
CA SER A 51 13.16 -4.95 -15.42
C SER A 51 11.79 -4.67 -14.81
N ARG A 52 10.80 -5.54 -15.09
CA ARG A 52 9.44 -5.37 -14.57
C ARG A 52 9.38 -5.48 -13.04
N ASP A 53 10.20 -6.34 -12.44
CA ASP A 53 10.29 -6.42 -10.98
C ASP A 53 10.93 -5.15 -10.39
N LEU A 54 11.96 -4.57 -11.01
CA LEU A 54 12.54 -3.30 -10.58
C LEU A 54 11.54 -2.14 -10.69
N ASP A 55 10.78 -2.09 -11.78
CA ASP A 55 9.75 -1.07 -12.00
C ASP A 55 8.63 -1.21 -10.94
N ASP A 56 8.13 -2.44 -10.72
CA ASP A 56 7.10 -2.73 -9.72
C ASP A 56 7.57 -2.44 -8.28
N LEU A 57 8.87 -2.56 -8.01
CA LEU A 57 9.49 -2.25 -6.72
C LEU A 57 9.91 -0.78 -6.58
N GLY A 58 9.75 0.04 -7.63
CA GLY A 58 10.11 1.46 -7.63
C GLY A 58 11.62 1.71 -7.55
N ALA A 59 12.45 0.77 -8.01
CA ALA A 59 13.90 0.91 -8.00
C ALA A 59 14.37 1.87 -9.11
N THR A 60 15.18 2.87 -8.75
CA THR A 60 15.72 3.86 -9.69
C THR A 60 17.25 3.89 -9.63
N LYS A 61 17.90 4.31 -10.73
CA LYS A 61 19.35 4.50 -10.73
C LYS A 61 19.69 5.84 -10.08
N VAL A 62 20.48 5.79 -9.01
CA VAL A 62 21.00 6.97 -8.32
C VAL A 62 22.52 6.92 -8.27
N ARG A 63 23.16 8.08 -8.08
CA ARG A 63 24.59 8.11 -7.72
C ARG A 63 24.72 7.86 -6.23
N ASN A 64 25.46 6.83 -5.86
CA ASN A 64 25.77 6.57 -4.45
C ASN A 64 26.80 7.60 -3.92
N GLY A 65 27.10 7.56 -2.62
CA GLY A 65 28.06 8.49 -1.98
C GLY A 65 29.49 8.43 -2.55
N SER A 66 29.84 7.39 -3.31
CA SER A 66 31.10 7.26 -4.05
C SER A 66 31.05 7.77 -5.50
N GLY A 67 29.92 8.35 -5.93
CA GLY A 67 29.72 8.88 -7.28
C GLY A 67 29.35 7.84 -8.35
N LEU A 68 29.28 6.56 -7.99
CA LEU A 68 28.94 5.46 -8.91
C LEU A 68 27.42 5.34 -9.06
N LEU A 69 26.97 5.03 -10.28
CA LEU A 69 25.56 4.74 -10.56
C LEU A 69 25.21 3.33 -10.06
N ALA A 70 24.22 3.26 -9.18
CA ALA A 70 23.67 2.01 -8.65
C ALA A 70 22.15 2.10 -8.59
N TYR A 71 21.49 0.95 -8.64
CA TYR A 71 20.08 0.87 -8.29
C TYR A 71 19.94 1.14 -6.80
N ALA A 72 19.00 2.02 -6.46
CA ALA A 72 18.51 2.20 -5.11
C ALA A 72 16.99 2.18 -5.15
N ILE A 73 16.41 1.68 -4.09
CA ILE A 73 15.00 1.92 -3.81
C ILE A 73 15.02 3.11 -2.88
N SER A 74 14.66 4.27 -3.43
CA SER A 74 14.59 5.47 -2.60
C SER A 74 13.57 5.21 -1.49
N PRO A 75 13.89 5.43 -0.20
CA PRO A 75 12.88 5.43 0.86
C PRO A 75 11.86 6.56 0.64
N ASN A 76 12.17 7.51 -0.25
CA ASN A 76 11.26 8.54 -0.73
C ASN A 76 11.33 8.61 -2.27
N PRO A 77 10.52 7.84 -3.01
CA PRO A 77 10.40 8.05 -4.45
C PRO A 77 9.82 9.45 -4.68
N THR A 78 10.51 10.30 -5.42
CA THR A 78 9.86 11.40 -6.13
C THR A 78 8.94 10.76 -7.17
N ARG A 79 7.63 10.57 -7.02
CA ARG A 79 6.54 11.17 -6.23
C ARG A 79 5.78 10.00 -5.57
N VAL A 80 6.04 9.68 -4.30
CA VAL A 80 5.14 8.82 -3.51
C VAL A 80 3.79 9.51 -3.65
N GLU A 81 2.86 8.89 -4.36
CA GLU A 81 1.50 9.31 -4.19
C GLU A 81 1.20 9.15 -2.71
N ASP A 82 0.97 10.29 -2.06
CA ASP A 82 0.62 10.38 -0.65
C ASP A 82 -0.40 9.27 -0.32
N PRO A 83 -0.16 8.43 0.71
CA PRO A 83 -0.97 7.24 0.97
C PRO A 83 -2.48 7.53 1.01
N ILE A 84 -2.88 8.70 1.54
CA ILE A 84 -4.30 9.08 1.55
C ILE A 84 -4.80 9.45 0.15
N SER A 85 -4.02 10.16 -0.66
CA SER A 85 -4.33 10.41 -2.07
C SER A 85 -4.54 9.10 -2.86
N ARG A 86 -3.73 8.08 -2.59
CA ARG A 86 -3.90 6.76 -3.20
C ARG A 86 -5.19 6.08 -2.76
N VAL A 87 -5.54 6.14 -1.47
CA VAL A 87 -6.82 5.63 -0.96
C VAL A 87 -7.98 6.37 -1.61
N ALA A 88 -7.92 7.69 -1.70
CA ALA A 88 -8.97 8.51 -2.31
C ALA A 88 -9.23 8.11 -3.77
N ARG A 89 -8.18 7.97 -4.59
CA ARG A 89 -8.34 7.51 -5.98
C ARG A 89 -8.94 6.10 -6.06
N MET A 90 -8.44 5.16 -5.26
CA MET A 90 -8.99 3.80 -5.27
C MET A 90 -10.44 3.77 -4.81
N ALA A 91 -10.81 4.58 -3.81
CA ALA A 91 -12.18 4.69 -3.35
C ALA A 91 -13.09 5.35 -4.41
N GLN A 92 -12.61 6.38 -5.12
CA GLN A 92 -13.32 6.98 -6.26
C GLN A 92 -13.64 5.96 -7.35
N ASP A 93 -12.68 5.08 -7.67
CA ASP A 93 -12.81 4.11 -8.75
C ASP A 93 -13.60 2.85 -8.36
N LEU A 94 -13.52 2.44 -7.09
CA LEU A 94 -13.91 1.08 -6.66
C LEU A 94 -14.98 1.04 -5.56
N LEU A 95 -15.25 2.13 -4.83
CA LEU A 95 -16.21 2.08 -3.73
C LEU A 95 -17.65 2.17 -4.25
N ILE A 96 -18.48 1.18 -3.91
CA ILE A 96 -19.91 1.15 -4.22
C ILE A 96 -20.73 1.57 -2.99
N THR A 97 -20.53 0.90 -1.85
CA THR A 97 -21.15 1.23 -0.56
C THR A 97 -20.17 1.04 0.59
N ALA A 98 -20.44 1.69 1.71
CA ALA A 98 -19.77 1.46 2.99
C ALA A 98 -20.80 1.53 4.12
N GLU A 99 -20.97 0.44 4.86
CA GLU A 99 -21.92 0.31 5.96
C GLU A 99 -21.20 -0.12 7.24
N ALA A 100 -21.62 0.41 8.38
CA ALA A 100 -20.94 0.18 9.65
C ALA A 100 -21.81 -0.57 10.67
N SER A 101 -21.17 -1.43 11.46
CA SER A 101 -21.76 -2.06 12.64
C SER A 101 -20.70 -2.14 13.75
N GLY A 102 -20.89 -1.36 14.83
CA GLY A 102 -19.88 -1.21 15.89
C GLY A 102 -18.54 -0.70 15.34
N ASN A 103 -17.50 -1.51 15.45
CA ASN A 103 -16.16 -1.23 14.95
C ASN A 103 -15.86 -1.83 13.57
N LEU A 104 -16.85 -2.44 12.94
CA LEU A 104 -16.71 -3.07 11.63
C LEU A 104 -17.32 -2.16 10.56
N VAL A 105 -16.63 -2.06 9.43
CA VAL A 105 -17.16 -1.41 8.22
C VAL A 105 -17.09 -2.40 7.07
N VAL A 106 -18.23 -2.67 6.45
CA VAL A 106 -18.36 -3.49 5.26
C VAL A 106 -18.38 -2.56 4.06
N VAL A 107 -17.36 -2.65 3.22
CA VAL A 107 -17.23 -1.87 1.98
C VAL A 107 -17.45 -2.78 0.79
N ARG A 108 -18.32 -2.38 -0.13
CA ARG A 108 -18.60 -3.11 -1.37
C ARG A 108 -17.84 -2.49 -2.54
N THR A 109 -17.32 -3.33 -3.41
CA THR A 109 -16.61 -2.95 -4.65
C THR A 109 -17.16 -3.71 -5.85
N PRO A 110 -16.80 -3.34 -7.10
CA PRO A 110 -16.97 -4.24 -8.23
C PRO A 110 -16.19 -5.56 -8.02
N PRO A 111 -16.54 -6.63 -8.73
CA PRO A 111 -15.80 -7.90 -8.69
C PRO A 111 -14.30 -7.70 -8.94
N GLY A 112 -13.48 -8.35 -8.11
CA GLY A 112 -12.01 -8.22 -8.11
C GLY A 112 -11.44 -6.90 -7.58
N GLY A 113 -12.28 -5.93 -7.18
CA GLY A 113 -11.85 -4.61 -6.72
C GLY A 113 -11.40 -4.58 -5.25
N ALA A 114 -11.86 -5.51 -4.43
CA ALA A 114 -11.70 -5.44 -2.98
C ALA A 114 -10.24 -5.49 -2.53
N GLN A 115 -9.45 -6.40 -3.12
CA GLN A 115 -8.02 -6.55 -2.81
C GLN A 115 -7.22 -5.29 -3.11
N LEU A 116 -7.56 -4.58 -4.20
CA LEU A 116 -6.87 -3.37 -4.60
C LEU A 116 -7.12 -2.22 -3.63
N LEU A 117 -8.39 -2.03 -3.22
CA LEU A 117 -8.78 -1.02 -2.23
C LEU A 117 -8.17 -1.33 -0.85
N ALA A 118 -8.28 -2.57 -0.37
CA ALA A 118 -7.71 -3.01 0.90
C ALA A 118 -6.19 -2.79 0.96
N SER A 119 -5.48 -3.13 -0.12
CA SER A 119 -4.04 -2.89 -0.20
C SER A 119 -3.67 -1.40 -0.10
N ALA A 120 -4.51 -0.49 -0.61
CA ALA A 120 -4.29 0.95 -0.44
C ALA A 120 -4.53 1.40 1.00
N LEU A 121 -5.60 0.91 1.64
CA LEU A 121 -5.90 1.16 3.06
C LEU A 121 -4.76 0.64 3.96
N ASP A 122 -4.30 -0.59 3.77
CA ASP A 122 -3.22 -1.17 4.59
C ASP A 122 -1.91 -0.36 4.50
N ARG A 123 -1.62 0.22 3.33
CA ARG A 123 -0.48 1.13 3.16
C ARG A 123 -0.68 2.43 3.94
N ALA A 124 -1.87 3.02 3.91
CA ALA A 124 -2.18 4.22 4.69
C ALA A 124 -2.16 3.96 6.21
N ILE A 125 -2.60 2.78 6.65
CA ILE A 125 -2.50 2.33 8.05
C ILE A 125 -1.03 2.18 8.45
N SER A 126 -0.25 1.45 7.65
CA SER A 126 1.17 1.20 7.92
C SER A 126 2.02 2.48 7.90
N ALA A 127 1.64 3.45 7.07
CA ALA A 127 2.26 4.78 7.03
C ALA A 127 1.84 5.69 8.20
N GLY A 128 0.93 5.25 9.08
CA GLY A 128 0.46 6.04 10.22
C GLY A 128 -0.49 7.17 9.85
N VAL A 129 -1.10 7.13 8.66
CA VAL A 129 -2.02 8.16 8.16
C VAL A 129 -3.45 7.87 8.61
N MET A 130 -3.90 6.62 8.49
CA MET A 130 -5.22 6.15 8.95
C MET A 130 -5.11 5.39 10.28
N THR A 131 -4.77 6.11 11.35
CA THR A 131 -4.49 5.51 12.66
C THR A 131 -5.73 4.97 13.38
N GLU A 132 -6.91 5.44 13.01
CA GLU A 132 -8.22 5.00 13.52
C GLU A 132 -8.54 3.55 13.13
N LEU A 133 -7.93 3.05 12.06
CA LEU A 133 -8.09 1.68 11.59
C LEU A 133 -7.07 0.75 12.27
N LEU A 134 -7.56 -0.41 12.68
CA LEU A 134 -6.76 -1.54 13.15
C LEU A 134 -6.17 -2.32 11.97
N GLY A 135 -6.97 -2.54 10.92
CA GLY A 135 -6.57 -3.31 9.74
C GLY A 135 -7.74 -3.56 8.80
N THR A 136 -7.47 -4.27 7.69
CA THR A 136 -8.48 -4.67 6.70
C THR A 136 -8.40 -6.16 6.34
N LEU A 137 -9.51 -6.70 5.81
CA LEU A 137 -9.59 -8.03 5.20
C LEU A 137 -10.40 -7.94 3.90
N ALA A 138 -9.84 -8.43 2.80
CA ALA A 138 -10.51 -8.41 1.49
C ALA A 138 -10.96 -9.80 1.05
N GLY A 139 -12.20 -9.88 0.57
CA GLY A 139 -12.70 -10.94 -0.32
C GLY A 139 -12.47 -10.58 -1.78
N ASP A 140 -13.43 -10.92 -2.64
CA ASP A 140 -13.42 -10.55 -4.06
C ASP A 140 -14.04 -9.16 -4.32
N ASP A 141 -15.23 -8.93 -3.78
CA ASP A 141 -16.06 -7.73 -3.99
C ASP A 141 -16.38 -6.99 -2.68
N THR A 142 -15.76 -7.41 -1.57
CA THR A 142 -16.04 -6.91 -0.23
C THR A 142 -14.75 -6.71 0.56
N VAL A 143 -14.59 -5.54 1.19
CA VAL A 143 -13.54 -5.26 2.18
C VAL A 143 -14.17 -5.06 3.54
N LEU A 144 -13.68 -5.80 4.53
CA LEU A 144 -13.95 -5.54 5.94
C LEU A 144 -12.86 -4.61 6.49
N MET A 145 -13.24 -3.41 6.91
CA MET A 145 -12.36 -2.53 7.69
C MET A 145 -12.70 -2.68 9.17
N ILE A 146 -11.67 -2.68 10.02
CA ILE A 146 -11.82 -2.82 11.46
C ILE A 146 -11.25 -1.56 12.11
N THR A 147 -12.06 -0.83 12.87
CA THR A 147 -11.60 0.35 13.63
C THR A 147 -11.03 -0.08 14.98
N ARG A 148 -10.12 0.73 15.53
CA ARG A 148 -9.57 0.52 16.88
C ARG A 148 -10.59 0.82 17.98
N ALA A 149 -11.36 1.89 17.81
CA ALA A 149 -12.47 2.21 18.71
C ALA A 149 -13.67 1.29 18.45
N THR A 150 -14.34 0.85 19.51
CA THR A 150 -15.47 -0.09 19.45
C THR A 150 -16.72 0.49 18.77
N ASP A 151 -16.83 1.81 18.71
CA ASP A 151 -17.91 2.60 18.10
C ASP A 151 -17.44 3.42 16.89
N GLY A 152 -16.20 3.20 16.44
CA GLY A 152 -15.57 4.01 15.39
C GLY A 152 -16.05 3.73 13.97
N GLY A 153 -16.79 2.64 13.74
CA GLY A 153 -17.15 2.18 12.39
C GLY A 153 -17.93 3.21 11.58
N ALA A 154 -18.90 3.90 12.20
CA ALA A 154 -19.70 4.91 11.50
C ALA A 154 -18.85 6.10 11.00
N ALA A 155 -17.89 6.54 11.80
CA ALA A 155 -16.98 7.62 11.42
C ALA A 155 -16.05 7.18 10.27
N ALA A 156 -15.48 5.96 10.35
CA ALA A 156 -14.63 5.41 9.30
C ALA A 156 -15.37 5.20 7.97
N ALA A 157 -16.63 4.74 8.02
CA ALA A 157 -17.49 4.61 6.84
C ALA A 157 -17.76 5.97 6.19
N SER A 158 -18.11 6.99 6.99
CA SER A 158 -18.29 8.36 6.49
C SER A 158 -17.01 8.91 5.85
N GLN A 159 -15.86 8.66 6.47
CA GLN A 159 -14.56 9.13 5.97
C GLN A 159 -14.21 8.53 4.61
N ILE A 160 -14.36 7.21 4.43
CA ILE A 160 -14.03 6.56 3.15
C ILE A 160 -15.01 6.99 2.03
N LEU A 161 -16.29 7.22 2.36
CA LEU A 161 -17.27 7.79 1.43
C LEU A 161 -16.89 9.22 1.00
N GLN A 162 -16.45 10.06 1.95
CA GLN A 162 -16.00 11.42 1.64
C GLN A 162 -14.72 11.44 0.79
N LEU A 163 -13.78 10.51 1.02
CA LEU A 163 -12.61 10.32 0.16
C LEU A 163 -13.02 9.95 -1.27
N ALA A 164 -13.96 9.02 -1.42
CA ALA A 164 -14.51 8.63 -2.72
C ALA A 164 -15.21 9.79 -3.46
N GLN A 165 -15.74 10.77 -2.72
CA GLN A 165 -16.37 11.96 -3.30
C GLN A 165 -15.40 13.14 -3.51
N GLY A 166 -14.12 12.98 -3.14
CA GLY A 166 -13.12 14.07 -3.19
C GLY A 166 -13.38 15.20 -2.20
N LEU A 167 -14.20 14.96 -1.17
CA LEU A 167 -14.59 15.95 -0.16
C LEU A 167 -13.55 16.12 0.95
N LEU A 168 -12.63 15.15 1.09
CA LEU A 168 -11.47 15.23 1.98
C LEU A 168 -10.20 15.55 1.16
N LYS A 169 -9.57 16.69 1.47
CA LYS A 169 -8.28 17.09 0.86
C LYS A 169 -7.12 16.42 1.61
N SER A 170 -6.12 15.91 0.89
CA SER A 170 -4.92 15.26 1.44
C SER A 170 -4.17 16.11 2.48
N ASN A 171 -4.24 17.44 2.37
CA ASN A 171 -3.63 18.37 3.34
C ASN A 171 -4.17 18.25 4.78
N LEU A 172 -5.31 17.59 5.01
CA LEU A 172 -5.89 17.40 6.35
C LEU A 172 -5.18 16.33 7.20
N TYR A 173 -4.40 15.45 6.57
CA TYR A 173 -3.63 14.41 7.28
C TYR A 173 -2.17 14.80 7.57
N ASP A 174 -1.67 15.88 6.97
CA ASP A 174 -0.31 16.39 7.18
C ASP A 174 -0.16 17.13 8.54
N SER A 175 -1.26 17.49 9.16
CA SER A 175 -1.29 18.13 10.49
C SER A 175 -2.24 17.31 11.35
N GLY A 176 -1.74 16.51 12.30
CA GLY A 176 -2.46 15.52 13.13
C GLY A 176 -3.72 16.01 13.88
N THR A 177 -4.71 16.48 13.13
CA THR A 177 -5.93 17.14 13.58
C THR A 177 -7.03 16.10 13.45
N LYS A 178 -7.48 15.61 14.61
CA LYS A 178 -8.61 14.68 14.69
C LYS A 178 -9.83 15.32 14.02
N VAL A 179 -10.36 14.68 12.99
CA VAL A 179 -11.65 15.05 12.41
C VAL A 179 -12.72 14.70 13.44
N ASN A 180 -13.32 15.74 14.04
CA ASN A 180 -14.44 15.58 14.96
C ASN A 180 -15.73 15.42 14.14
N ILE A 181 -16.07 14.17 13.79
CA ILE A 181 -17.37 13.85 13.17
C ILE A 181 -18.39 13.71 14.30
N GLN A 182 -18.88 14.84 14.81
CA GLN A 182 -20.06 14.84 15.68
C GLN A 182 -21.31 14.71 14.82
N GLY A 183 -22.03 13.63 15.08
CA GLY A 183 -23.19 13.18 14.32
C GLY A 183 -24.33 14.19 14.30
N ASN A 184 -24.93 14.31 13.13
CA ASN A 184 -26.22 14.95 12.93
C ASN A 184 -27.30 14.05 13.53
N GLN A 185 -27.53 14.17 14.85
CA GLN A 185 -28.71 13.64 15.51
C GLN A 185 -29.86 14.61 15.26
N SER A 186 -30.86 14.10 14.54
CA SER A 186 -32.17 14.67 14.32
C SER A 186 -32.84 15.16 15.60
N GLU A 187 -33.11 16.46 15.72
CA GLU A 187 -34.16 16.96 16.60
C GLU A 187 -35.48 17.00 15.83
N GLY A 188 -36.18 15.87 15.87
CA GLY A 188 -37.63 15.84 15.83
C GLY A 188 -38.18 16.02 17.25
N LYS A 189 -38.70 17.21 17.55
CA LYS A 189 -39.71 17.46 18.60
C LYS A 189 -40.71 18.41 17.94
N ARG A 190 -41.93 17.99 17.57
CA ARG A 190 -43.06 17.73 18.47
C ARG A 190 -43.03 18.66 19.69
N SER A 191 -43.54 19.87 19.52
CA SER A 191 -44.83 20.25 20.11
C SER A 191 -45.37 21.51 19.46
#